data_AF-A0A820SKX4-F1
#
_entry.id   AF-A0A820SKX4-F1
#
_cell.length_a   1.000
_cell.length_b   1.000
_cell.length_c   1.000
_cell.angle_alpha   90.00
_cell.angle_beta   90.00
_cell.angle_gamma   90.00
#
_symmetry.space_group_name_H-M   'P 1'
#
loop_
_entity.id
_entity.type
_entity.pdbx_description
1 polymer ?
#
loop_
_entity_poly.entity_id
_entity_poly.type
_entity_poly.pdbx_seq_one_letter_code
_entity_poly.pdbx_strand_id
1 'polypeptide(L)'
;MVPDAECGKIIAEILDKLALGQYKININHRKLLDAIFTVCGVPDKLFRSLSSTIDKLDKIPWDVVRNEMINEKGLSPETADRIWGYVQMH
;
A
#
# COMPACT_ATOMS: atom_id res chain seq x y z
N MET A 1 -9.46 15.10 11.56
CA MET A 1 -8.50 15.07 10.44
C MET A 1 -8.51 16.37 9.64
N VAL A 2 -8.76 17.52 10.30
CA VAL A 2 -8.74 18.83 9.61
C VAL A 2 -7.31 19.18 9.16
N PRO A 3 -6.27 19.02 10.00
CA PRO A 3 -4.88 19.25 9.56
C PRO A 3 -4.44 18.31 8.43
N ASP A 4 -4.84 17.04 8.47
CA ASP A 4 -4.50 16.05 7.44
C ASP A 4 -5.09 16.45 6.07
N ALA A 5 -6.34 16.93 6.06
CA ALA A 5 -7.00 17.44 4.86
C ALA A 5 -6.33 18.71 4.32
N GLU A 6 -5.86 19.59 5.21
CA GLU A 6 -5.11 20.80 4.85
C GLU A 6 -3.78 20.45 4.19
N CYS A 7 -3.04 19.44 4.68
CA CYS A 7 -1.84 18.95 4.00
C CYS A 7 -2.14 18.50 2.56
N GLY A 8 -3.23 17.75 2.35
CA GLY A 8 -3.69 17.35 1.02
C GLY A 8 -4.01 18.54 0.12
N LYS A 9 -4.66 19.58 0.68
CA LYS A 9 -4.99 20.81 -0.04
C LYS A 9 -3.73 21.57 -0.47
N ILE A 10 -2.75 21.71 0.42
CA ILE A 10 -1.47 22.38 0.12
C ILE A 10 -0.71 21.66 -1.00
N ILE A 11 -0.65 20.32 -0.95
CA ILE A 11 -0.01 19.52 -2.02
C ILE A 11 -0.70 19.77 -3.36
N ALA A 12 -2.03 19.71 -3.41
CA ALA A 12 -2.79 19.96 -4.63
C ALA A 12 -2.54 21.38 -5.19
N GLU A 13 -2.57 22.40 -4.34
CA GLU A 13 -2.32 23.78 -4.77
C GLU A 13 -0.91 24.01 -5.32
N ILE A 14 0.10 23.34 -4.75
CA ILE A 14 1.47 23.40 -5.25
C ILE A 14 1.55 22.75 -6.63
N LEU A 15 0.99 21.55 -6.79
CA LEU A 15 1.01 20.81 -8.06
C LEU A 15 0.25 21.56 -9.17
N ASP A 16 -0.89 22.17 -8.84
CA ASP A 16 -1.67 23.01 -9.76
C ASP A 16 -0.86 24.22 -10.24
N LYS A 17 -0.16 24.91 -9.32
CA LYS A 17 0.66 26.09 -9.65
C LYS A 17 1.90 25.75 -10.47
N LEU A 18 2.46 24.55 -10.30
CA LEU A 18 3.62 24.10 -11.07
C LEU A 18 3.25 23.72 -12.52
N ALA A 19 1.96 23.56 -12.84
CA ALA A 19 1.46 23.25 -14.18
C ALA A 19 2.13 22.03 -14.85
N LEU A 20 2.37 20.97 -14.06
CA LEU A 20 3.07 19.74 -14.51
C LEU A 20 2.18 18.76 -15.29
N GLY A 21 0.93 19.14 -15.58
CA GLY A 21 -0.08 18.28 -16.19
C GLY A 21 -0.99 17.62 -15.15
N GLN A 22 -1.65 16.53 -15.54
CA GLN A 22 -2.57 15.80 -14.67
C GLN A 22 -1.81 14.99 -13.62
N TYR A 23 -2.34 14.95 -12.39
CA TYR A 23 -1.77 14.17 -11.29
C TYR A 23 -2.87 13.43 -10.51
N LYS A 24 -2.46 12.40 -9.76
CA LYS A 24 -3.31 11.66 -8.81
C LYS A 24 -2.63 11.67 -7.44
N ILE A 25 -3.36 12.01 -6.39
CA ILE A 25 -2.89 11.89 -4.99
C ILE A 25 -3.52 10.63 -4.40
N ASN A 26 -2.71 9.59 -4.19
CA ASN A 26 -3.17 8.36 -3.53
C ASN A 26 -3.05 8.52 -2.01
N ILE A 27 -4.12 8.21 -1.28
CA ILE A 27 -4.17 8.30 0.18
C ILE A 27 -4.44 6.91 0.76
N ASN A 28 -3.74 6.57 1.83
CA ASN A 28 -3.99 5.36 2.60
C ASN A 28 -3.83 5.64 4.10
N HIS A 29 -4.35 4.76 4.95
CA HIS A 29 -4.23 4.85 6.39
C HIS A 29 -3.52 3.62 6.96
N ARG A 30 -2.49 3.83 7.79
CA ARG A 30 -1.66 2.75 8.35
C ARG A 30 -2.48 1.67 9.05
N LYS A 31 -3.44 2.08 9.90
CA LYS A 31 -4.33 1.14 10.61
C LYS A 31 -5.22 0.31 9.67
N LEU A 32 -5.56 0.81 8.48
CA LEU A 32 -6.34 0.04 7.50
C LEU A 32 -5.47 -1.08 6.92
N LEU A 33 -4.23 -0.76 6.54
CA LEU A 33 -3.28 -1.76 6.05
C LEU A 33 -2.95 -2.82 7.12
N ASP A 34 -2.70 -2.39 8.36
CA ASP A 34 -2.43 -3.31 9.47
C ASP A 34 -3.68 -4.20 9.77
N ALA A 35 -4.90 -3.66 9.63
CA ALA A 35 -6.13 -4.44 9.76
C ALA A 35 -6.29 -5.48 8.64
N ILE A 36 -5.95 -5.14 7.39
CA ILE A 36 -5.93 -6.08 6.27
C ILE A 36 -4.98 -7.25 6.58
N PHE A 37 -3.77 -6.97 7.05
CA PHE A 37 -2.81 -8.00 7.45
C PHE A 37 -3.35 -8.89 8.56
N THR A 38 -3.97 -8.30 9.57
CA THR A 38 -4.59 -9.02 10.68
C THR A 38 -5.67 -9.98 10.18
N VAL A 39 -6.58 -9.51 9.32
CA VAL A 39 -7.69 -10.32 8.77
C VAL A 39 -7.18 -11.43 7.84
N CYS A 40 -6.06 -11.19 7.14
CA CYS A 40 -5.40 -12.19 6.31
C CYS A 40 -4.58 -13.22 7.11
N GLY A 41 -4.43 -13.06 8.43
CA GLY A 41 -3.70 -14.01 9.28
C GLY A 41 -2.19 -13.80 9.29
N VAL A 42 -1.72 -12.62 8.92
CA VAL A 42 -0.31 -12.26 8.99
C VAL A 42 0.11 -12.07 10.45
N PRO A 43 1.26 -12.62 10.89
CA PRO A 43 1.82 -12.31 12.21
C PRO A 43 2.30 -10.84 12.31
N ASP A 44 1.98 -10.15 13.40
CA ASP A 44 2.33 -8.73 13.65
C ASP A 44 3.82 -8.40 13.39
N LYS A 45 4.71 -9.33 13.74
CA LYS A 45 6.17 -9.21 13.51
C LYS A 45 6.54 -8.99 12.05
N LEU A 46 5.70 -9.41 11.11
CA LEU A 46 5.91 -9.29 9.67
C LEU A 46 5.29 -8.02 9.06
N PHE A 47 4.44 -7.27 9.79
CA PHE A 47 3.67 -6.16 9.24
C PHE A 47 4.56 -5.11 8.57
N ARG A 48 5.65 -4.73 9.23
CA ARG A 48 6.58 -3.72 8.69
C ARG A 48 7.27 -4.20 7.42
N SER A 49 7.77 -5.44 7.41
CA SER A 49 8.42 -6.01 6.24
C SER A 49 7.45 -6.23 5.07
N LEU A 50 6.20 -6.57 5.35
CA LEU A 50 5.19 -6.75 4.31
C LEU A 50 4.69 -5.42 3.76
N SER A 51 4.61 -4.39 4.60
CA SER A 51 4.33 -3.03 4.13
C SER A 51 5.33 -2.57 3.09
N SER A 52 6.64 -2.84 3.30
CA SER A 52 7.67 -2.50 2.31
C SER A 52 7.59 -3.33 1.03
N THR A 53 7.08 -4.55 1.10
CA THR A 53 6.89 -5.39 -0.09
C THR A 53 5.67 -4.92 -0.90
N ILE A 54 4.58 -4.53 -0.23
CA ILE A 54 3.37 -3.97 -0.87
C ILE A 54 3.62 -2.61 -1.50
N ASP A 55 4.46 -1.77 -0.89
CA ASP A 55 4.86 -0.47 -1.44
C ASP A 55 5.56 -0.56 -2.80
N LYS A 56 5.95 -1.77 -3.24
CA LYS A 56 6.54 -1.99 -4.56
C LYS A 56 5.49 -2.16 -5.67
N LEU A 57 4.22 -2.36 -5.35
CA LEU A 57 3.16 -2.64 -6.34
C LEU A 57 2.89 -1.49 -7.32
N ASP A 58 3.29 -0.27 -6.97
CA ASP A 58 3.23 0.88 -7.86
C ASP A 58 4.34 0.86 -8.93
N LYS A 59 5.37 0.03 -8.75
CA LYS A 59 6.58 -0.01 -9.59
C LYS A 59 6.78 -1.34 -10.31
N ILE A 60 6.35 -2.46 -9.71
CA ILE A 60 6.61 -3.81 -10.23
C ILE A 60 5.34 -4.69 -10.24
N PRO A 61 5.28 -5.72 -11.11
CA PRO A 61 4.11 -6.59 -11.23
C PRO A 61 3.79 -7.38 -9.96
N TRP A 62 2.51 -7.72 -9.79
CA TRP A 62 2.02 -8.54 -8.67
C TRP A 62 2.80 -9.85 -8.52
N ASP A 63 3.11 -10.57 -9.61
CA ASP A 63 3.83 -11.85 -9.54
C ASP A 63 5.20 -11.73 -8.84
N VAL A 64 5.90 -10.62 -9.03
CA VAL A 64 7.19 -10.37 -8.38
C VAL A 64 6.99 -10.10 -6.89
N VAL A 65 6.02 -9.26 -6.54
CA VAL A 65 5.68 -8.93 -5.15
C VAL A 65 5.17 -10.18 -4.40
N ARG A 66 4.34 -10.99 -5.04
CA ARG A 66 3.83 -12.25 -4.51
C ARG A 66 4.95 -13.24 -4.23
N ASN A 67 5.89 -13.37 -5.16
CA ASN A 67 7.06 -14.23 -4.98
C ASN A 67 7.93 -13.77 -3.81
N GLU A 68 8.12 -12.45 -3.62
CA GLU A 68 8.84 -11.92 -2.45
C GLU A 68 8.10 -12.25 -1.15
N MET A 69 6.78 -12.06 -1.10
CA MET A 69 5.95 -12.40 0.06
C MET A 69 6.07 -13.87 0.48
N ILE A 70 6.10 -14.78 -0.50
CA ILE A 70 6.16 -16.22 -0.24
C ILE A 70 7.58 -16.67 0.07
N ASN A 71 8.53 -16.38 -0.83
CA ASN A 71 9.87 -16.97 -0.77
C ASN A 71 10.81 -16.24 0.20
N GLU A 72 10.65 -14.93 0.39
CA GLU A 72 11.53 -14.15 1.27
C GLU A 72 10.88 -13.85 2.62
N LYS A 73 9.57 -13.60 2.64
CA LYS A 73 8.84 -13.25 3.88
C LYS A 73 8.16 -14.45 4.55
N GLY A 74 8.13 -15.59 3.88
CA GLY A 74 7.62 -16.85 4.42
C GLY A 74 6.09 -16.86 4.61
N LEU A 75 5.35 -16.08 3.81
CA LEU A 75 3.89 -16.17 3.80
C LEU A 75 3.42 -17.40 3.01
N SER A 76 2.26 -17.92 3.38
CA SER A 76 1.59 -18.94 2.56
C SER A 76 1.06 -18.29 1.26
N PRO A 77 1.01 -19.04 0.14
CA PRO A 77 0.43 -18.56 -1.11
C PRO A 77 -1.00 -18.02 -0.92
N GLU A 78 -1.82 -18.72 -0.13
CA GLU A 78 -3.20 -18.35 0.16
C GLU A 78 -3.29 -17.02 0.92
N THR A 79 -2.35 -16.76 1.84
CA THR A 79 -2.27 -15.50 2.57
C THR A 79 -1.92 -14.34 1.65
N ALA A 80 -0.93 -14.54 0.77
CA ALA A 80 -0.54 -13.54 -0.24
C ALA A 80 -1.71 -13.21 -1.19
N ASP A 81 -2.44 -14.23 -1.65
CA ASP A 81 -3.59 -14.05 -2.54
C ASP A 81 -4.78 -13.38 -1.83
N ARG A 82 -5.00 -13.65 -0.54
CA ARG A 82 -5.99 -12.91 0.26
C ARG A 82 -5.62 -11.45 0.42
N ILE A 83 -4.35 -11.13 0.65
CA ILE A 83 -3.86 -9.74 0.71
C ILE A 83 -4.10 -9.04 -0.63
N TRP A 84 -3.77 -9.71 -1.74
CA TRP A 84 -4.01 -9.20 -3.10
C TRP A 84 -5.46 -8.81 -3.33
N GLY A 85 -6.40 -9.63 -2.83
CA GLY A 85 -7.83 -9.35 -2.85
C GLY A 85 -8.21 -7.95 -2.36
N TYR A 86 -7.48 -7.41 -1.39
CA TYR A 86 -7.69 -6.06 -0.85
C TYR A 86 -6.88 -4.97 -1.54
N VAL A 87 -5.62 -5.25 -1.91
CA VAL A 87 -4.68 -4.22 -2.37
C VAL A 87 -4.70 -3.98 -3.88
N GLN A 88 -5.39 -4.82 -4.66
CA GLN A 88 -5.51 -4.68 -6.12
C GLN A 88 -6.49 -3.60 -6.60
N MET A 89 -7.14 -2.86 -5.69
CA MET A 89 -8.16 -1.88 -6.07
C MET A 89 -7.54 -0.58 -6.62
N HIS A 90 -7.91 -0.20 -7.84
CA HIS A 90 -7.39 0.94 -8.62
C HIS A 90 -8.06 2.30 -8.30
#